data_AF-A0A0V1JS52-F1
#
_entry.id   AF-A0A0V1JS52-F1
#
_cell.length_a   1.000
_cell.length_b   1.000
_cell.length_c   1.000
_cell.angle_alpha   90.00
_cell.angle_beta   90.00
_cell.angle_gamma   90.00
#
_symmetry.space_group_name_H-M   'P 1'
#
loop_
_entity.id
_entity.type
_entity.pdbx_description
1 polymer ?
#
loop_
_entity_poly.entity_id
_entity_poly.type
_entity_poly.pdbx_seq_one_letter_code
_entity_poly.pdbx_strand_id
1 'polypeptide(L)'
;MNNSRFALKSINKCKVSIFEHEHMNKDGFINIVNELRNFLFKRILLYDAVRAKLDQINHRRWSYLLIDFLVGLSLFLMMRNATFVHQFAENCEIYIMWIQRLIEWLMGAPGGLKLNKPLNTALGSFFIYHITLWRSKFYRVCLGLILTNLIGYLYILRPLIHFTALSFNYASLFGISISLAVLYDSISLFTVHVFCFYVYAGRFYQLQLNGLISLGRLFRGKKYNPLRNRVDSCCFDKEQLLLGTVAFTIFFFLLPTIFTYYVVFSSLRLIVFVVQSLLLSIVRQFQFNRCSDEESGLMWSVFKASKCVLFGTLL
;
A
#
# COMPACT_ATOMS: atom_id res chain seq x y z
N MET A 1 24.34 34.72 -36.03
CA MET A 1 22.94 34.24 -35.98
C MET A 1 22.75 32.74 -35.66
N ASN A 2 23.80 31.89 -35.60
CA ASN A 2 23.64 30.44 -35.36
C ASN A 2 23.71 29.99 -33.88
N ASN A 3 24.25 30.79 -32.95
CA ASN A 3 24.35 30.40 -31.53
C ASN A 3 23.02 30.46 -30.77
N SER A 4 22.12 31.39 -31.11
CA SER A 4 20.81 31.51 -30.45
C SER A 4 19.86 30.36 -30.79
N ARG A 5 19.92 29.81 -32.02
CA ARG A 5 19.10 28.64 -32.41
C ARG A 5 19.52 27.35 -31.72
N PHE A 6 20.81 27.17 -31.42
CA PHE A 6 21.30 25.98 -30.69
C PHE A 6 20.92 26.03 -29.21
N ALA A 7 21.00 27.21 -28.58
CA ALA A 7 20.53 27.43 -27.21
C ALA A 7 19.02 27.21 -27.07
N LEU A 8 18.20 27.73 -28.00
CA LEU A 8 16.75 27.49 -28.03
C LEU A 8 16.39 26.02 -28.26
N LYS A 9 17.15 25.28 -29.08
CA LYS A 9 16.94 23.83 -29.29
C LYS A 9 17.29 23.00 -28.06
N SER A 10 18.31 23.42 -27.30
CA SER A 10 18.72 22.82 -26.03
C SER A 10 17.66 23.06 -24.94
N ILE A 11 17.18 24.31 -24.80
CA ILE A 11 16.16 24.70 -23.83
C ILE A 11 14.82 24.00 -24.13
N ASN A 12 14.40 23.94 -25.41
CA ASN A 12 13.17 23.23 -25.79
C ASN A 12 13.27 21.71 -25.58
N LYS A 13 14.44 21.09 -25.80
CA LYS A 13 14.64 19.66 -25.47
C LYS A 13 14.61 19.38 -23.97
N CYS A 14 15.17 20.28 -23.16
CA CYS A 14 15.11 20.18 -21.70
C CYS A 14 13.65 20.32 -21.20
N LYS A 15 12.90 21.26 -21.80
CA LYS A 15 11.46 21.44 -21.52
C LYS A 15 10.63 20.20 -21.85
N VAL A 16 10.89 19.55 -22.99
CA VAL A 16 10.19 18.32 -23.39
C VAL A 16 10.53 17.14 -22.47
N SER A 17 11.81 16.98 -22.07
CA SER A 17 12.19 15.92 -21.12
C SER A 17 11.62 16.14 -19.71
N ILE A 18 11.49 17.40 -19.27
CA ILE A 18 10.84 17.74 -17.99
C ILE A 18 9.34 17.46 -18.08
N PHE A 19 8.69 17.81 -19.20
CA PHE A 19 7.26 17.60 -19.42
C PHE A 19 6.88 16.11 -19.53
N GLU A 20 7.71 15.27 -20.18
CA GLU A 20 7.50 13.80 -20.21
C GLU A 20 7.74 13.15 -18.85
N HIS A 21 8.70 13.64 -18.06
CA HIS A 21 8.92 13.18 -16.68
C HIS A 21 7.76 13.59 -15.76
N GLU A 22 7.12 14.74 -16.04
CA GLU A 22 5.91 15.22 -15.37
C GLU A 22 4.67 14.40 -15.78
N HIS A 23 4.58 13.96 -17.03
CA HIS A 23 3.51 13.08 -17.52
C HIS A 23 3.63 11.66 -16.96
N MET A 24 4.84 11.06 -16.95
CA MET A 24 5.12 9.78 -16.30
C MET A 24 4.83 9.81 -14.79
N ASN A 25 5.01 10.96 -14.14
CA ASN A 25 4.68 11.16 -12.73
C ASN A 25 3.17 11.35 -12.51
N LYS A 26 2.47 12.04 -13.41
CA LYS A 26 0.99 12.15 -13.40
C LYS A 26 0.33 10.79 -13.65
N ASP A 27 0.80 10.03 -14.64
CA ASP A 27 0.30 8.69 -14.94
C ASP A 27 0.62 7.72 -13.79
N GLY A 28 1.82 7.83 -13.19
CA GLY A 28 2.19 7.10 -11.98
C GLY A 28 1.31 7.42 -10.78
N PHE A 29 1.02 8.71 -10.53
CA PHE A 29 0.16 9.16 -9.44
C PHE A 29 -1.31 8.77 -9.65
N ILE A 30 -1.85 8.95 -10.85
CA ILE A 30 -3.19 8.50 -11.24
C ILE A 30 -3.31 6.99 -11.06
N ASN A 31 -2.28 6.23 -11.45
CA ASN A 31 -2.29 4.78 -11.27
C ASN A 31 -2.23 4.38 -9.79
N ILE A 32 -1.49 5.10 -8.95
CA ILE A 32 -1.48 4.90 -7.49
C ILE A 32 -2.84 5.24 -6.89
N VAL A 33 -3.46 6.36 -7.28
CA VAL A 33 -4.80 6.73 -6.80
C VAL A 33 -5.83 5.70 -7.26
N ASN A 34 -5.70 5.16 -8.48
CA ASN A 34 -6.56 4.09 -8.98
C ASN A 34 -6.31 2.77 -8.25
N GLU A 35 -5.07 2.40 -7.95
CA GLU A 35 -4.74 1.21 -7.15
C GLU A 35 -5.23 1.34 -5.71
N LEU A 36 -5.05 2.50 -5.11
CA LEU A 36 -5.49 2.81 -3.74
C LEU A 36 -7.03 2.86 -3.69
N ARG A 37 -7.68 3.42 -4.71
CA ARG A 37 -9.14 3.35 -4.89
C ARG A 37 -9.61 1.92 -5.09
N ASN A 38 -8.91 1.10 -5.90
CA ASN A 38 -9.26 -0.31 -6.10
C ASN A 38 -9.04 -1.14 -4.83
N PHE A 39 -8.03 -0.79 -4.02
CA PHE A 39 -7.74 -1.41 -2.73
C PHE A 39 -8.82 -1.08 -1.69
N LEU A 40 -9.27 0.19 -1.63
CA LEU A 40 -10.26 0.67 -0.66
C LEU A 40 -11.72 0.40 -1.07
N PHE A 41 -12.11 0.70 -2.31
CA PHE A 41 -13.52 0.79 -2.73
C PHE A 41 -14.01 -0.41 -3.53
N LYS A 42 -13.17 -1.15 -4.25
CA LYS A 42 -13.61 -2.33 -5.04
C LYS A 42 -13.85 -3.57 -4.17
N ARG A 43 -13.67 -3.47 -2.85
CA ARG A 43 -13.63 -4.59 -1.90
C ARG A 43 -14.35 -4.30 -0.58
N ILE A 44 -15.38 -3.45 -0.57
CA ILE A 44 -16.19 -3.26 0.64
C ILE A 44 -16.99 -4.53 0.85
N LEU A 45 -16.45 -5.45 1.64
CA LEU A 45 -17.00 -6.79 1.81
C LEU A 45 -18.32 -6.75 2.59
N LEU A 46 -18.52 -5.71 3.41
CA LEU A 46 -19.77 -5.50 4.13
C LEU A 46 -20.97 -5.38 3.20
N TYR A 47 -20.84 -4.68 2.07
CA TYR A 47 -21.95 -4.53 1.12
C TYR A 47 -22.37 -5.87 0.52
N ASP A 48 -21.39 -6.66 0.08
CA ASP A 48 -21.61 -8.00 -0.47
C ASP A 48 -22.21 -8.93 0.58
N ALA A 49 -21.78 -8.82 1.85
CA ALA A 49 -22.32 -9.61 2.96
C ALA A 49 -23.78 -9.28 3.27
N VAL A 50 -24.14 -7.99 3.27
CA VAL A 50 -25.53 -7.56 3.48
C VAL A 50 -26.41 -8.03 2.32
N ARG A 51 -25.95 -7.88 1.08
CA ARG A 51 -26.67 -8.37 -0.11
C ARG A 51 -26.90 -9.89 -0.05
N ALA A 52 -25.85 -10.66 0.25
CA ALA A 52 -25.93 -12.11 0.37
C ALA A 52 -26.95 -12.55 1.43
N LYS A 53 -27.04 -11.83 2.57
CA LYS A 53 -28.07 -12.09 3.58
C LYS A 53 -29.48 -11.79 3.09
N LEU A 54 -29.69 -10.70 2.37
CA LEU A 54 -31.00 -10.38 1.79
C LEU A 54 -31.45 -11.46 0.81
N ASP A 55 -30.55 -11.98 -0.02
CA ASP A 55 -30.85 -13.08 -0.94
C ASP A 55 -31.19 -14.37 -0.20
N GLN A 56 -30.49 -14.69 0.89
CA GLN A 56 -30.81 -15.84 1.74
C GLN A 56 -32.19 -15.73 2.39
N ILE A 57 -32.62 -14.53 2.79
CA ILE A 57 -33.97 -14.25 3.30
C ILE A 57 -35.02 -14.46 2.20
N ASN A 58 -34.79 -13.91 1.01
CA ASN A 58 -35.70 -14.07 -0.14
C ASN A 58 -35.90 -15.54 -0.53
N HIS A 59 -34.83 -16.34 -0.50
CA HIS A 59 -34.87 -17.77 -0.78
C HIS A 59 -35.27 -18.64 0.43
N ARG A 60 -35.74 -18.05 1.54
CA ARG A 60 -36.23 -18.73 2.76
C ARG A 60 -35.24 -19.75 3.37
N ARG A 61 -33.94 -19.46 3.32
CA ARG A 61 -32.87 -20.35 3.85
C ARG A 61 -32.67 -20.18 5.36
N TRP A 62 -33.73 -20.37 6.14
CA TRP A 62 -33.77 -20.07 7.58
C TRP A 62 -32.76 -20.85 8.43
N SER A 63 -32.45 -22.11 8.08
CA SER A 63 -31.50 -22.95 8.83
C SER A 63 -30.09 -22.34 8.86
N TYR A 64 -29.59 -21.84 7.72
CA TYR A 64 -28.28 -21.20 7.64
C TYR A 64 -28.26 -19.84 8.33
N LEU A 65 -29.33 -19.05 8.19
CA LEU A 65 -29.46 -17.76 8.87
C LEU A 65 -29.48 -17.92 10.39
N LEU A 66 -30.14 -18.97 10.91
CA LEU A 66 -30.14 -19.28 12.34
C LEU A 66 -28.75 -19.66 12.85
N ILE A 67 -28.01 -20.51 12.12
CA ILE A 67 -26.63 -20.88 12.50
C ILE A 67 -25.73 -19.63 12.50
N ASP A 68 -25.79 -18.83 11.44
CA ASP A 68 -25.00 -17.61 11.31
C ASP A 68 -25.33 -16.58 12.41
N PHE A 69 -26.60 -16.45 12.78
CA PHE A 69 -27.06 -15.62 13.90
C PHE A 69 -26.61 -16.14 15.26
N LEU A 70 -26.75 -17.45 15.53
CA LEU A 70 -26.36 -18.04 16.82
C LEU A 70 -24.85 -17.93 17.06
N VAL A 71 -24.03 -18.16 16.03
CA VAL A 71 -22.58 -17.98 16.10
C VAL A 71 -22.22 -16.51 16.30
N GLY A 72 -22.88 -15.59 15.57
CA GLY A 72 -22.70 -14.15 15.74
C GLY A 72 -23.09 -13.65 17.14
N LEU A 73 -24.20 -14.14 17.69
CA LEU A 73 -24.67 -13.82 19.04
C LEU A 73 -23.68 -14.34 20.10
N SER A 74 -23.15 -15.56 19.92
CA SER A 74 -22.11 -16.10 20.80
C SER A 74 -20.88 -15.20 20.81
N LEU A 75 -20.42 -14.72 19.64
CA LEU A 75 -19.30 -13.78 19.55
C LEU A 75 -19.62 -12.43 20.20
N PHE A 76 -20.82 -11.88 19.96
CA PHE A 76 -21.26 -10.63 20.58
C PHE A 76 -21.18 -10.72 22.11
N LEU A 77 -21.71 -11.81 22.69
CA LEU A 77 -21.69 -12.03 24.14
C LEU A 77 -20.27 -12.19 24.68
N MET A 78 -19.38 -12.88 23.94
CA MET A 78 -17.97 -13.02 24.31
C MET A 78 -17.25 -11.66 24.29
N MET A 79 -17.53 -10.82 23.28
CA MET A 79 -16.89 -9.52 23.08
C MET A 79 -17.56 -8.37 23.84
N ARG A 80 -18.69 -8.61 24.52
CA ARG A 80 -19.45 -7.62 25.30
C ARG A 80 -18.64 -7.01 26.44
N ASN A 81 -17.61 -7.71 26.92
CA ASN A 81 -16.79 -7.22 28.01
C ASN A 81 -15.99 -5.98 27.58
N ALA A 82 -15.98 -4.93 28.41
CA ALA A 82 -15.27 -3.68 28.15
C ALA A 82 -13.76 -3.88 27.94
N THR A 83 -13.23 -5.03 28.39
CA THR A 83 -11.85 -5.45 28.17
C THR A 83 -11.52 -5.72 26.69
N PHE A 84 -12.46 -6.22 25.88
CA PHE A 84 -12.20 -6.53 24.47
C PHE A 84 -11.83 -5.27 23.67
N VAL A 85 -12.61 -4.20 23.85
CA VAL A 85 -12.37 -2.92 23.16
C VAL A 85 -11.04 -2.31 23.59
N HIS A 86 -10.69 -2.43 24.88
CA HIS A 86 -9.39 -2.00 25.40
C HIS A 86 -8.24 -2.77 24.77
N GLN A 87 -8.34 -4.09 24.78
CA GLN A 87 -7.31 -5.00 24.29
C GLN A 87 -7.11 -4.84 22.77
N PHE A 88 -8.20 -4.63 22.03
CA PHE A 88 -8.12 -4.31 20.60
C PHE A 88 -7.35 -3.01 20.35
N ALA A 89 -7.62 -1.96 21.15
CA ALA A 89 -6.89 -0.71 21.07
C ALA A 89 -5.41 -0.86 21.39
N GLU A 90 -5.06 -1.59 22.44
CA GLU A 90 -3.67 -1.89 22.79
C GLU A 90 -2.96 -2.67 21.69
N ASN A 91 -3.62 -3.67 21.09
CA ASN A 91 -3.05 -4.45 19.99
C ASN A 91 -2.75 -3.58 18.75
N CYS A 92 -3.63 -2.63 18.43
CA CYS A 92 -3.39 -1.67 17.35
C CYS A 92 -2.18 -0.77 17.65
N GLU A 93 -2.03 -0.28 18.88
CA GLU A 93 -0.86 0.52 19.29
C GLU A 93 0.43 -0.30 19.24
N ILE A 94 0.40 -1.53 19.76
CA ILE A 94 1.54 -2.46 19.71
C ILE A 94 1.97 -2.70 18.26
N TYR A 95 1.02 -2.87 17.33
CA TYR A 95 1.32 -3.03 15.91
C TYR A 95 2.01 -1.79 15.31
N ILE A 96 1.52 -0.58 15.60
CA ILE A 96 2.15 0.66 15.12
C ILE A 96 3.57 0.79 15.68
N MET A 97 3.74 0.55 16.98
CA MET A 97 5.05 0.56 17.64
C MET A 97 5.99 -0.49 17.03
N TRP A 98 5.48 -1.67 16.68
CA TRP A 98 6.27 -2.72 16.07
C TRP A 98 6.79 -2.30 14.68
N ILE A 99 5.96 -1.66 13.85
CA ILE A 99 6.42 -1.12 12.56
C ILE A 99 7.49 -0.04 12.76
N GLN A 100 7.29 0.86 13.73
CA GLN A 100 8.30 1.88 14.02
C GLN A 100 9.64 1.25 14.43
N ARG A 101 9.61 0.28 15.34
CA ARG A 101 10.80 -0.47 15.77
C ARG A 101 11.45 -1.24 14.63
N LEU A 102 10.67 -1.77 13.68
CA LEU A 102 11.18 -2.42 12.48
C LEU A 102 11.97 -1.43 11.61
N ILE A 103 11.47 -0.21 11.44
CA ILE A 103 12.18 0.83 10.67
C ILE A 103 13.44 1.29 11.41
N GLU A 104 13.37 1.48 12.73
CA GLU A 104 14.55 1.80 13.55
C GLU A 104 15.61 0.69 13.47
N TRP A 105 15.18 -0.58 13.44
CA TRP A 105 16.06 -1.73 13.21
C TRP A 105 16.70 -1.70 11.81
N LEU A 106 15.94 -1.30 10.77
CA LEU A 106 16.49 -1.09 9.42
C LEU A 106 17.51 0.04 9.37
N MET A 107 17.32 1.12 10.13
CA MET A 107 18.24 2.25 10.23
C MET A 107 19.60 1.89 10.85
N GLY A 108 19.66 0.82 11.66
CA GLY A 108 20.88 0.31 12.27
C GLY A 108 21.72 -0.53 11.32
N ALA A 109 21.73 -1.85 11.55
CA ALA A 109 22.48 -2.83 10.76
C ALA A 109 21.62 -4.11 10.59
N PRO A 110 20.63 -4.10 9.69
CA PRO A 110 19.70 -5.21 9.56
C PRO A 110 20.45 -6.47 9.09
N GLY A 111 20.42 -7.53 9.90
CA GLY A 111 21.08 -8.80 9.58
C GLY A 111 22.60 -8.69 9.33
N GLY A 112 23.27 -7.67 9.87
CA GLY A 112 24.69 -7.41 9.63
C GLY A 112 25.01 -6.74 8.29
N LEU A 113 24.00 -6.35 7.50
CA LEU A 113 24.20 -5.62 6.24
C LEU A 113 24.66 -4.19 6.53
N LYS A 114 25.83 -3.82 5.99
CA LYS A 114 26.36 -2.46 6.08
C LYS A 114 25.70 -1.58 5.02
N LEU A 115 24.55 -1.02 5.36
CA LEU A 115 23.82 -0.10 4.50
C LEU A 115 24.50 1.29 4.45
N ASN A 116 24.25 2.03 3.38
CA ASN A 116 24.70 3.41 3.28
C ASN A 116 24.01 4.28 4.34
N LYS A 117 24.77 4.74 5.36
CA LYS A 117 24.25 5.47 6.52
C LYS A 117 23.40 6.70 6.16
N PRO A 118 23.86 7.67 5.34
CA PRO A 118 23.06 8.88 5.10
C PRO A 118 21.75 8.56 4.37
N LEU A 119 21.75 7.66 3.40
CA LEU A 119 20.50 7.23 2.74
C LEU A 119 19.59 6.45 3.70
N ASN A 120 20.16 5.56 4.52
CA ASN A 120 19.40 4.76 5.46
C ASN A 120 18.68 5.64 6.49
N THR A 121 19.37 6.64 7.04
CA THR A 121 18.78 7.61 7.94
C THR A 121 17.68 8.42 7.26
N ALA A 122 17.92 8.90 6.04
CA ALA A 122 16.92 9.68 5.30
C ALA A 122 15.64 8.87 5.01
N LEU A 123 15.77 7.62 4.54
CA LEU A 123 14.63 6.73 4.29
C LEU A 123 13.90 6.38 5.58
N GLY A 124 14.63 6.03 6.65
CA GLY A 124 14.03 5.72 7.94
C GLY A 124 13.23 6.90 8.52
N SER A 125 13.82 8.11 8.53
CA SER A 125 13.10 9.33 8.93
C SER A 125 11.89 9.60 8.06
N PHE A 126 11.97 9.38 6.74
CA PHE A 126 10.85 9.52 5.83
C PHE A 126 9.68 8.58 6.20
N PHE A 127 9.94 7.29 6.39
CA PHE A 127 8.88 6.33 6.73
C PHE A 127 8.32 6.56 8.15
N ILE A 128 9.16 6.85 9.15
CA ILE A 128 8.71 7.19 10.51
C ILE A 128 7.84 8.45 10.51
N TYR A 129 8.21 9.46 9.73
CA TYR A 129 7.40 10.65 9.55
C TYR A 129 6.02 10.32 8.96
N HIS A 130 5.95 9.40 7.99
CA HIS A 130 4.66 8.96 7.44
C HIS A 130 3.82 8.17 8.45
N ILE A 131 4.42 7.34 9.31
CA ILE A 131 3.70 6.69 10.42
C ILE A 131 3.11 7.76 11.35
N THR A 132 3.90 8.78 11.68
CA THR A 132 3.46 9.89 12.54
C THR A 132 2.35 10.71 11.89
N LEU A 133 2.42 10.95 10.58
CA LEU A 133 1.36 11.58 9.81
C LEU A 133 0.09 10.73 9.78
N TRP A 134 0.21 9.41 9.57
CA TRP A 134 -0.93 8.51 9.62
C TRP A 134 -1.56 8.57 11.02
N ARG A 135 -0.77 8.42 12.08
CA ARG A 135 -1.21 8.50 13.47
C ARG A 135 -1.96 9.80 13.80
N SER A 136 -1.50 10.94 13.28
CA SER A 136 -2.09 12.26 13.56
C SER A 136 -3.25 12.67 12.63
N LYS A 137 -3.16 12.40 11.32
CA LYS A 137 -4.15 12.85 10.32
C LYS A 137 -5.25 11.84 10.04
N PHE A 138 -4.95 10.54 10.04
CA PHE A 138 -5.97 9.50 9.87
C PHE A 138 -7.03 9.59 10.98
N TYR A 139 -6.58 9.84 12.21
CA TYR A 139 -7.43 10.11 13.37
C TYR A 139 -8.40 11.29 13.14
N ARG A 140 -7.90 12.42 12.61
CA ARG A 140 -8.73 13.62 12.39
C ARG A 140 -9.76 13.46 11.26
N VAL A 141 -9.46 12.65 10.25
CA VAL A 141 -10.35 12.42 9.10
C VAL A 141 -11.46 11.42 9.42
N CYS A 142 -11.14 10.34 10.16
CA CYS A 142 -12.17 9.40 10.62
C CYS A 142 -13.05 9.97 11.74
N LEU A 143 -12.51 10.86 12.59
CA LEU A 143 -13.28 11.65 13.56
C LEU A 143 -13.90 12.90 12.91
N GLY A 144 -14.41 12.76 11.69
CA GLY A 144 -15.07 13.83 10.93
C GLY A 144 -16.47 14.17 11.43
N LEU A 145 -16.72 14.19 12.75
CA LEU A 145 -17.93 14.70 13.36
C LEU A 145 -17.58 15.41 14.67
N ILE A 146 -17.51 16.75 14.58
CA ILE A 146 -17.90 17.76 15.58
C ILE A 146 -17.36 17.53 17.01
N LEU A 147 -16.54 18.48 17.52
CA LEU A 147 -16.12 18.68 18.95
C LEU A 147 -14.66 18.37 19.33
N THR A 148 -13.66 18.77 18.54
CA THR A 148 -12.24 18.72 18.99
C THR A 148 -11.48 20.03 18.80
N ASN A 149 -12.07 21.14 19.22
CA ASN A 149 -11.33 22.41 19.37
C ASN A 149 -11.19 22.87 20.84
N LEU A 150 -11.65 22.09 21.83
CA LEU A 150 -11.67 22.55 23.23
C LEU A 150 -10.99 21.64 24.26
N ILE A 151 -10.47 20.47 23.92
CA ILE A 151 -9.86 19.58 24.94
C ILE A 151 -8.44 19.24 24.52
N GLY A 152 -7.50 19.78 25.30
CA GLY A 152 -6.07 19.62 25.15
C GLY A 152 -5.61 18.17 25.22
N TYR A 153 -4.59 17.89 24.41
CA TYR A 153 -3.40 17.12 24.78
C TYR A 153 -3.57 16.10 25.91
N LEU A 154 -4.30 15.00 25.69
CA LEU A 154 -4.16 13.71 26.38
C LEU A 154 -5.11 12.68 25.73
N TYR A 155 -4.59 11.51 25.33
CA TYR A 155 -5.30 10.33 24.82
C TYR A 155 -6.08 10.47 23.50
N ILE A 156 -5.35 10.65 22.40
CA ILE A 156 -5.89 11.02 21.07
C ILE A 156 -6.05 9.82 20.10
N LEU A 157 -5.69 8.57 20.45
CA LEU A 157 -5.84 7.40 19.54
C LEU A 157 -7.07 6.51 19.85
N ARG A 158 -7.64 6.69 21.04
CA ARG A 158 -8.71 5.86 21.61
C ARG A 158 -10.05 5.90 20.82
N PRO A 159 -10.54 7.04 20.31
CA PRO A 159 -11.90 7.12 19.75
C PRO A 159 -12.15 6.27 18.50
N LEU A 160 -11.19 6.24 17.56
CA LEU A 160 -11.37 5.53 16.29
C LEU A 160 -11.24 4.02 16.45
N ILE A 161 -10.28 3.58 17.26
CA ILE A 161 -10.11 2.15 17.55
C ILE A 161 -11.28 1.64 18.39
N HIS A 162 -11.82 2.48 19.29
CA HIS A 162 -13.07 2.19 20.00
C HIS A 162 -14.26 2.14 19.04
N PHE A 163 -14.38 3.06 18.08
CA PHE A 163 -15.48 3.05 17.10
C PHE A 163 -15.46 1.81 16.20
N THR A 164 -14.29 1.41 15.71
CA THR A 164 -14.13 0.20 14.87
C THR A 164 -14.34 -1.09 15.67
N ALA A 165 -13.89 -1.15 16.92
CA ALA A 165 -14.16 -2.28 17.81
C ALA A 165 -15.65 -2.38 18.19
N LEU A 166 -16.30 -1.25 18.45
CA LEU A 166 -17.73 -1.20 18.74
C LEU A 166 -18.56 -1.57 17.50
N SER A 167 -18.20 -1.06 16.32
CA SER A 167 -18.91 -1.40 15.09
C SER A 167 -18.78 -2.89 14.77
N PHE A 168 -17.61 -3.49 14.97
CA PHE A 168 -17.41 -4.94 14.87
C PHE A 168 -18.23 -5.73 15.90
N ASN A 169 -18.28 -5.25 17.15
CA ASN A 169 -19.08 -5.87 18.20
C ASN A 169 -20.58 -5.85 17.84
N TYR A 170 -21.16 -4.69 17.55
CA TYR A 170 -22.57 -4.56 17.16
C TYR A 170 -22.90 -5.27 15.84
N ALA A 171 -21.97 -5.32 14.88
CA ALA A 171 -22.14 -6.09 13.64
C ALA A 171 -22.36 -7.59 13.91
N SER A 172 -21.80 -8.12 15.00
CA SER A 172 -21.95 -9.53 15.39
C SER A 172 -23.40 -9.90 15.76
N LEU A 173 -24.24 -8.93 16.16
CA LEU A 173 -25.67 -9.16 16.39
C LEU A 173 -26.43 -9.57 15.12
N PHE A 174 -25.96 -9.14 13.96
CA PHE A 174 -26.56 -9.48 12.68
C PHE A 174 -26.01 -10.80 12.08
N GLY A 175 -25.07 -11.45 12.77
CA GLY A 175 -24.50 -12.75 12.41
C GLY A 175 -23.00 -12.72 12.09
N ILE A 176 -22.37 -13.91 12.08
CA ILE A 176 -20.91 -14.07 11.89
C ILE A 176 -20.44 -13.53 10.54
N SER A 177 -21.19 -13.77 9.47
CA SER A 177 -20.83 -13.31 8.11
C SER A 177 -20.69 -11.79 7.98
N ILE A 178 -21.58 -11.01 8.61
CA ILE A 178 -21.45 -9.53 8.66
C ILE A 178 -20.25 -9.14 9.52
N SER A 179 -20.06 -9.75 10.69
CA SER A 179 -18.91 -9.42 11.54
C SER A 179 -17.57 -9.65 10.83
N LEU A 180 -17.40 -10.79 10.14
CA LEU A 180 -16.18 -11.10 9.41
C LEU A 180 -15.94 -10.14 8.23
N ALA A 181 -17.02 -9.64 7.60
CA ALA A 181 -16.93 -8.61 6.58
C ALA A 181 -16.46 -7.26 7.14
N VAL A 182 -16.99 -6.83 8.30
CA VAL A 182 -16.50 -5.64 9.01
C VAL A 182 -15.05 -5.80 9.44
N LEU A 183 -14.64 -6.99 9.90
CA LEU A 183 -13.25 -7.28 10.25
C LEU A 183 -12.32 -7.15 9.05
N TYR A 184 -12.73 -7.68 7.90
CA TYR A 184 -11.97 -7.57 6.65
C TYR A 184 -11.76 -6.11 6.23
N ASP A 185 -12.85 -5.32 6.23
CA ASP A 185 -12.81 -3.90 5.87
C ASP A 185 -11.95 -3.10 6.89
N SER A 186 -12.03 -3.44 8.18
CA SER A 186 -11.21 -2.84 9.23
C SER A 186 -9.71 -3.13 9.03
N ILE A 187 -9.34 -4.37 8.73
CA ILE A 187 -7.93 -4.74 8.43
C ILE A 187 -7.43 -3.97 7.20
N SER A 188 -8.25 -3.82 6.16
CA SER A 188 -7.90 -3.04 4.97
C SER A 188 -7.59 -1.59 5.33
N LEU A 189 -8.45 -0.96 6.14
CA LEU A 189 -8.30 0.41 6.61
C LEU A 189 -7.07 0.59 7.52
N PHE A 190 -6.83 -0.33 8.45
CA PHE A 190 -5.65 -0.27 9.32
C PHE A 190 -4.35 -0.46 8.57
N THR A 191 -4.32 -1.20 7.45
CA THR A 191 -3.09 -1.53 6.72
C THR A 191 -2.80 -0.61 5.52
N VAL A 192 -3.57 0.46 5.32
CA VAL A 192 -3.36 1.45 4.24
C VAL A 192 -1.94 2.01 4.24
N HIS A 193 -1.38 2.33 5.42
CA HIS A 193 -0.02 2.88 5.50
C HIS A 193 1.05 1.88 5.02
N VAL A 194 0.86 0.57 5.27
CA VAL A 194 1.76 -0.48 4.77
C VAL A 194 1.68 -0.57 3.25
N PHE A 195 0.47 -0.46 2.69
CA PHE A 195 0.30 -0.40 1.23
C PHE A 195 1.03 0.82 0.63
N CYS A 196 0.89 2.00 1.25
CA CYS A 196 1.62 3.20 0.82
C CYS A 196 3.15 2.98 0.89
N PHE A 197 3.68 2.34 1.93
CA PHE A 197 5.11 2.07 2.06
C PHE A 197 5.62 1.13 0.98
N TYR A 198 4.86 0.07 0.66
CA TYR A 198 5.16 -0.83 -0.45
C TYR A 198 5.25 -0.07 -1.77
N VAL A 199 4.26 0.79 -2.07
CA VAL A 199 4.25 1.60 -3.30
C VAL A 199 5.44 2.55 -3.33
N TYR A 200 5.71 3.28 -2.25
CA TYR A 200 6.84 4.22 -2.18
C TYR A 200 8.19 3.53 -2.35
N ALA A 201 8.41 2.41 -1.66
CA ALA A 201 9.65 1.66 -1.77
C ALA A 201 9.82 1.06 -3.18
N GLY A 202 8.75 0.56 -3.79
CA GLY A 202 8.77 0.10 -5.18
C GLY A 202 9.13 1.21 -6.17
N ARG A 203 8.59 2.42 -5.97
CA ARG A 203 8.94 3.59 -6.80
C ARG A 203 10.39 4.01 -6.63
N PHE A 204 10.89 4.07 -5.39
CA PHE A 204 12.31 4.36 -5.16
C PHE A 204 13.22 3.33 -5.82
N TYR A 205 12.88 2.04 -5.73
CA TYR A 205 13.64 0.98 -6.37
C TYR A 205 13.62 1.10 -7.91
N GLN A 206 12.46 1.37 -8.50
CA GLN A 206 12.32 1.58 -9.94
C GLN A 206 13.12 2.80 -10.43
N LEU A 207 13.07 3.92 -9.69
CA LEU A 207 13.87 5.11 -9.99
C LEU A 207 15.37 4.79 -9.93
N GLN A 208 15.81 4.01 -8.93
CA GLN A 208 17.20 3.61 -8.80
C GLN A 208 17.69 2.75 -9.98
N LEU A 209 16.89 1.76 -10.38
CA LEU A 209 17.20 0.90 -11.53
C LEU A 209 17.24 1.68 -12.85
N ASN A 210 16.23 2.51 -13.09
CA ASN A 210 16.18 3.35 -14.30
C ASN A 210 17.34 4.34 -14.34
N GLY A 211 17.72 4.90 -13.19
CA GLY A 211 18.92 5.73 -13.04
C GLY A 211 20.20 4.98 -13.40
N LEU A 212 20.37 3.77 -12.87
CA LEU A 212 21.51 2.89 -13.19
C LEU A 212 21.55 2.49 -14.67
N ILE A 213 20.42 2.16 -15.28
CA ILE A 213 20.35 1.83 -16.71
C ILE A 213 20.71 3.04 -17.57
N SER A 214 20.21 4.22 -17.22
CA SER A 214 20.52 5.47 -17.94
C SER A 214 22.00 5.83 -17.84
N LEU A 215 22.56 5.82 -16.63
CA LEU A 215 23.98 6.07 -16.39
C LEU A 215 24.86 4.99 -17.03
N GLY A 216 24.46 3.71 -16.97
CA GLY A 216 25.16 2.62 -17.63
C GLY A 216 25.22 2.77 -19.16
N ARG A 217 24.18 3.37 -19.78
CA ARG A 217 24.22 3.74 -21.20
C ARG A 217 25.23 4.87 -21.44
N LEU A 218 25.31 5.85 -20.54
CA LEU A 218 26.26 6.96 -20.62
C LEU A 218 27.72 6.47 -20.67
N PHE A 219 28.14 5.49 -19.85
CA PHE A 219 29.52 4.93 -19.93
C PHE A 219 29.84 4.25 -21.23
N ARG A 220 28.82 3.67 -21.86
CA ARG A 220 28.98 2.93 -23.11
C ARG A 220 28.87 3.84 -24.34
N GLY A 221 28.81 5.16 -24.15
CA GLY A 221 28.62 6.11 -25.24
C GLY A 221 27.24 5.98 -25.90
N LYS A 222 26.23 5.53 -25.16
CA LYS A 222 24.88 5.24 -25.67
C LYS A 222 23.85 6.18 -25.05
N LYS A 223 22.84 6.56 -25.83
CA LYS A 223 21.72 7.40 -25.39
C LYS A 223 20.40 6.83 -25.90
N TYR A 224 19.40 6.77 -25.03
CA TYR A 224 18.05 6.42 -25.45
C TYR A 224 17.38 7.58 -26.17
N ASN A 225 16.83 7.31 -27.35
CA ASN A 225 16.12 8.27 -28.17
C ASN A 225 14.63 7.94 -28.17
N PRO A 226 13.79 8.67 -27.40
CA PRO A 226 12.36 8.39 -27.31
C PRO A 226 11.65 8.57 -28.66
N LEU A 227 12.11 9.50 -29.52
CA LEU A 227 11.51 9.77 -30.83
C LEU A 227 11.61 8.59 -31.80
N ARG A 228 12.62 7.73 -31.63
CA ARG A 228 12.89 6.57 -32.50
C ARG A 228 12.82 5.25 -31.74
N ASN A 229 12.39 5.29 -30.48
CA ASN A 229 12.27 4.15 -29.57
C ASN A 229 13.49 3.21 -29.59
N ARG A 230 14.71 3.78 -29.67
CA ARG A 230 15.96 3.01 -29.83
C ARG A 230 17.13 3.64 -29.08
N VAL A 231 18.19 2.86 -28.87
CA VAL A 231 19.44 3.32 -28.25
C VAL A 231 20.45 3.70 -29.33
N ASP A 232 20.77 4.99 -29.44
CA ASP A 232 21.73 5.54 -30.40
C ASP A 232 23.12 5.71 -29.74
N SER A 233 24.20 5.53 -30.50
CA SER A 233 25.55 5.93 -30.08
C SER A 233 25.70 7.45 -30.13
N CYS A 234 26.34 8.03 -29.13
CA CYS A 234 26.54 9.47 -29.00
C CYS A 234 27.97 9.76 -28.53
N CYS A 235 28.61 10.76 -29.13
CA CYS A 235 29.94 11.21 -28.70
C CYS A 235 29.77 12.12 -27.48
N PHE A 236 30.11 11.61 -26.30
CA PHE A 236 30.15 12.40 -25.06
C PHE A 236 31.55 12.91 -24.81
N ASP A 237 31.63 14.10 -24.19
CA ASP A 237 32.91 14.63 -23.74
C ASP A 237 33.45 13.86 -22.53
N LYS A 238 34.77 13.90 -22.32
CA LYS A 238 35.46 13.17 -21.25
C LYS A 238 34.96 13.58 -19.87
N GLU A 239 34.65 14.86 -19.67
CA GLU A 239 34.10 15.38 -18.41
C GLU A 239 32.72 14.79 -18.10
N GLN A 240 31.85 14.67 -19.11
CA GLN A 240 30.52 14.09 -18.97
C GLN A 240 30.59 12.59 -18.65
N LEU A 241 31.54 11.88 -19.27
CA LEU A 241 31.79 10.47 -19.00
C LEU A 241 32.28 10.25 -17.55
N LEU A 242 33.18 11.12 -17.08
CA LEU A 242 33.68 11.09 -15.71
C LEU A 242 32.55 11.36 -14.70
N LEU A 243 31.77 12.42 -14.90
CA LEU A 243 30.65 12.77 -14.02
C LEU A 243 29.61 11.64 -13.95
N GLY A 244 29.29 11.05 -15.10
CA GLY A 244 28.44 9.88 -15.15
C GLY A 244 29.02 8.76 -14.29
N THR A 245 30.33 8.49 -14.41
CA THR A 245 30.97 7.31 -13.79
C THR A 245 30.87 7.42 -12.28
N VAL A 246 31.15 8.63 -11.76
CA VAL A 246 30.95 8.96 -10.34
C VAL A 246 29.49 8.78 -9.95
N ALA A 247 28.54 9.34 -10.70
CA ALA A 247 27.11 9.19 -10.40
C ALA A 247 26.66 7.72 -10.39
N PHE A 248 27.15 6.90 -11.33
CA PHE A 248 26.81 5.47 -11.40
C PHE A 248 27.34 4.70 -10.22
N THR A 249 28.59 4.93 -9.82
CA THR A 249 29.16 4.29 -8.64
C THR A 249 28.35 4.64 -7.39
N ILE A 250 27.94 5.91 -7.22
CA ILE A 250 27.05 6.34 -6.13
C ILE A 250 25.72 5.58 -6.20
N PHE A 251 25.04 5.59 -7.34
CA PHE A 251 23.76 4.88 -7.49
C PHE A 251 23.89 3.37 -7.23
N PHE A 252 25.00 2.76 -7.66
CA PHE A 252 25.25 1.34 -7.46
C PHE A 252 25.44 1.02 -5.98
N PHE A 253 26.20 1.84 -5.24
CA PHE A 253 26.39 1.66 -3.79
C PHE A 253 25.16 2.00 -2.94
N LEU A 254 24.23 2.81 -3.46
CA LEU A 254 22.96 3.11 -2.78
C LEU A 254 21.89 2.03 -3.02
N LEU A 255 22.00 1.24 -4.09
CA LEU A 255 21.02 0.23 -4.47
C LEU A 255 20.73 -0.82 -3.37
N PRO A 256 21.73 -1.38 -2.66
CA PRO A 256 21.47 -2.37 -1.60
C PRO A 256 20.56 -1.83 -0.48
N THR A 257 20.70 -0.55 -0.12
CA THR A 257 19.84 0.09 0.88
C THR A 257 18.40 0.13 0.41
N ILE A 258 18.14 0.67 -0.80
CA ILE A 258 16.78 0.79 -1.34
C ILE A 258 16.14 -0.60 -1.53
N PHE A 259 16.92 -1.57 -2.02
CA PHE A 259 16.47 -2.95 -2.18
C PHE A 259 16.03 -3.57 -0.85
N THR A 260 16.79 -3.36 0.23
CA THR A 260 16.45 -3.89 1.56
C THR A 260 15.10 -3.35 2.05
N TYR A 261 14.85 -2.04 1.93
CA TYR A 261 13.56 -1.44 2.29
C TYR A 261 12.42 -1.99 1.43
N TYR A 262 12.63 -2.13 0.11
CA TYR A 262 11.63 -2.72 -0.78
C TYR A 262 11.25 -4.14 -0.37
N VAL A 263 12.22 -5.01 -0.11
CA VAL A 263 11.97 -6.40 0.30
C VAL A 263 11.17 -6.45 1.60
N VAL A 264 11.54 -5.65 2.61
CA VAL A 264 10.87 -5.65 3.91
C VAL A 264 9.42 -5.18 3.78
N PHE A 265 9.15 -4.05 3.12
CA PHE A 265 7.77 -3.59 2.96
C PHE A 265 6.93 -4.48 2.03
N SER A 266 7.56 -5.10 1.01
CA SER A 266 6.92 -6.12 0.18
C SER A 266 6.50 -7.35 1.01
N SER A 267 7.37 -7.81 1.91
CA SER A 267 7.06 -8.93 2.82
C SER A 267 5.88 -8.61 3.76
N LEU A 268 5.84 -7.40 4.34
CA LEU A 268 4.72 -6.94 5.16
C LEU A 268 3.40 -6.91 4.36
N ARG A 269 3.46 -6.37 3.13
CA ARG A 269 2.30 -6.32 2.23
C ARG A 269 1.79 -7.71 1.88
N LEU A 270 2.70 -8.67 1.67
CA LEU A 270 2.38 -10.07 1.40
C LEU A 270 1.67 -10.70 2.61
N ILE A 271 2.18 -10.51 3.83
CA ILE A 271 1.54 -11.02 5.04
C ILE A 271 0.09 -10.50 5.16
N VAL A 272 -0.11 -9.19 4.99
CA VAL A 272 -1.45 -8.58 4.99
C VAL A 272 -2.34 -9.20 3.90
N PHE A 273 -1.80 -9.39 2.70
CA PHE A 273 -2.54 -10.01 1.60
C PHE A 273 -2.97 -11.45 1.92
N VAL A 274 -2.10 -12.26 2.53
CA VAL A 274 -2.40 -13.64 2.93
C VAL A 274 -3.51 -13.65 3.98
N VAL A 275 -3.39 -12.84 5.03
CA VAL A 275 -4.43 -12.72 6.08
C VAL A 275 -5.78 -12.32 5.48
N GLN A 276 -5.80 -11.28 4.64
CA GLN A 276 -7.01 -10.83 3.96
C GLN A 276 -7.60 -11.92 3.04
N SER A 277 -6.76 -12.66 2.33
CA SER A 277 -7.19 -13.72 1.41
C SER A 277 -7.80 -14.91 2.16
N LEU A 278 -7.22 -15.29 3.30
CA LEU A 278 -7.77 -16.33 4.18
C LEU A 278 -9.12 -15.89 4.75
N LEU A 279 -9.20 -14.66 5.27
CA LEU A 279 -10.45 -14.12 5.81
C LEU A 279 -11.56 -14.06 4.75
N LEU A 280 -11.24 -13.60 3.54
CA LEU A 280 -12.17 -13.58 2.41
C LEU A 280 -12.63 -14.99 2.03
N SER A 281 -11.74 -15.98 2.08
CA SER A 281 -12.08 -17.37 1.79
C SER A 281 -13.06 -17.93 2.82
N ILE A 282 -12.87 -17.61 4.10
CA ILE A 282 -13.78 -17.99 5.20
C ILE A 282 -15.15 -17.32 5.01
N VAL A 283 -15.17 -16.01 4.76
CA VAL A 283 -16.42 -15.26 4.53
C VAL A 283 -17.23 -15.85 3.39
N ARG A 284 -16.56 -16.20 2.28
CA ARG A 284 -17.21 -16.83 1.13
C ARG A 284 -17.77 -18.21 1.45
N GLN A 285 -17.11 -19.01 2.29
CA GLN A 285 -17.68 -20.30 2.73
C GLN A 285 -19.00 -20.11 3.50
N PHE A 286 -19.09 -19.10 4.35
CA PHE A 286 -20.32 -18.76 5.07
C PHE A 286 -21.41 -18.16 4.15
N GLN A 287 -21.03 -17.37 3.15
CA GLN A 287 -21.98 -16.71 2.24
C GLN A 287 -22.49 -17.63 1.12
N PHE A 288 -21.63 -18.49 0.56
CA PHE A 288 -21.83 -19.16 -0.73
C PHE A 288 -21.86 -20.69 -0.66
N ASN A 289 -22.23 -21.28 0.48
CA ASN A 289 -22.62 -22.70 0.44
C ASN A 289 -23.97 -22.83 -0.31
N ARG A 290 -23.83 -23.03 -1.64
CA ARG A 290 -24.82 -23.23 -2.72
C ARG A 290 -25.59 -22.01 -3.24
N CYS A 291 -24.96 -21.18 -4.06
CA CYS A 291 -25.61 -20.72 -5.29
C CYS A 291 -24.80 -21.29 -6.46
N SER A 292 -25.44 -22.16 -7.21
CA SER A 292 -24.86 -22.94 -8.32
C SER A 292 -24.29 -22.05 -9.44
N ASP A 293 -23.05 -22.36 -9.82
CA ASP A 293 -22.55 -22.54 -11.20
C ASP A 293 -22.44 -21.39 -12.22
N GLU A 294 -22.48 -20.09 -11.87
CA GLU A 294 -22.22 -19.03 -12.89
C GLU A 294 -21.10 -18.02 -12.61
N GLU A 295 -20.62 -17.84 -11.37
CA GLU A 295 -19.61 -16.80 -11.06
C GLU A 295 -18.14 -17.27 -11.03
N SER A 296 -17.90 -18.55 -11.33
CA SER A 296 -16.54 -19.11 -11.38
C SER A 296 -15.65 -18.49 -12.46
N GLY A 297 -16.24 -17.86 -13.50
CA GLY A 297 -15.52 -17.13 -14.55
C GLY A 297 -14.89 -15.80 -14.08
N LEU A 298 -15.46 -15.15 -13.05
CA LEU A 298 -14.91 -13.90 -12.50
C LEU A 298 -13.71 -14.18 -11.56
N MET A 299 -13.66 -15.37 -10.97
CA MET A 299 -12.65 -15.77 -10.00
C MET A 299 -11.25 -15.91 -10.62
N TRP A 300 -11.16 -16.41 -11.86
CA TRP A 300 -9.88 -16.53 -12.59
C TRP A 300 -9.33 -15.17 -13.08
N SER A 301 -10.20 -14.20 -13.35
CA SER A 301 -9.78 -12.86 -13.77
C SER A 301 -9.24 -12.02 -12.60
N VAL A 302 -9.75 -12.22 -11.39
CA VAL A 302 -9.30 -11.54 -10.16
C VAL A 302 -7.91 -12.02 -9.72
N PHE A 303 -7.63 -13.33 -9.79
CA PHE A 303 -6.27 -13.86 -9.56
C PHE A 303 -5.27 -13.36 -10.62
N LYS A 304 -5.72 -13.20 -11.87
CA LYS A 304 -4.90 -12.64 -12.96
C LYS A 304 -4.59 -11.15 -12.74
N ALA A 305 -5.56 -10.37 -12.24
CA ALA A 305 -5.37 -8.96 -11.89
C ALA A 305 -4.44 -8.75 -10.69
N SER A 306 -4.54 -9.60 -9.65
CA SER A 306 -3.60 -9.56 -8.51
C SER A 306 -2.19 -10.04 -8.88
N LYS A 307 -2.06 -11.00 -9.80
CA LYS A 307 -0.76 -11.33 -10.42
C LYS A 307 -0.17 -10.16 -11.21
N CYS A 308 -0.98 -9.40 -11.95
CA CYS A 308 -0.51 -8.20 -12.66
C CYS A 308 -0.01 -7.08 -11.72
N VAL A 309 -0.56 -6.94 -10.51
CA VAL A 309 -0.07 -5.95 -9.54
C VAL A 309 1.21 -6.43 -8.81
N LEU A 310 1.32 -7.74 -8.55
CA LEU A 310 2.50 -8.33 -7.89
C LEU A 310 3.71 -8.48 -8.84
N PHE A 311 3.47 -8.73 -10.13
CA PHE A 311 4.51 -8.88 -11.15
C PHE A 311 4.69 -7.65 -12.05
N GLY A 312 3.71 -6.75 -12.13
CA GLY A 312 3.79 -5.53 -12.95
C GLY A 312 4.74 -4.46 -12.41
N THR A 313 5.34 -4.69 -11.25
CA THR A 313 6.45 -3.88 -10.71
C THR A 313 7.83 -4.52 -10.96
N LEU A 314 7.87 -5.72 -11.57
CA LEU A 314 9.08 -6.46 -11.92
C LEU A 314 9.46 -6.39 -13.41
N LEU A 315 8.74 -5.59 -14.20
CA LEU A 315 9.02 -5.29 -15.61
C LEU A 315 8.91 -3.78 -15.87
#